data_AF-A0A9D6YSR1-F1
#
_entry.id   AF-A0A9D6YSR1-F1
#
_cell.length_a   1.000
_cell.length_b   1.000
_cell.length_c   1.000
_cell.angle_alpha   90.00
_cell.angle_beta   90.00
_cell.angle_gamma   90.00
#
_symmetry.space_group_name_H-M   'P 1'
#
loop_
_entity.id
_entity.type
_entity.pdbx_description
1 polymer ?
#
loop_
_entity_poly.entity_id
_entity_poly.type
_entity_poly.pdbx_seq_one_letter_code
_entity_poly.pdbx_strand_id
1 'polypeptide(L)'
;MKKIPKFKSLKEERDFWDTHSAADYLKELKGTSEIVFERHPLKRNFQMRLDEATINKLKKLAKAKGVDVSTLIRNWIMEHLDKELKIA
;
A
#
# COMPACT_ATOMS: atom_id res chain seq x y z
N MET A 1 34.33 -17.92 -11.56
CA MET A 1 32.97 -17.46 -11.18
C MET A 1 33.12 -16.66 -9.90
N LYS A 2 32.57 -15.45 -9.86
CA LYS A 2 32.83 -14.48 -8.78
C LYS A 2 32.00 -14.82 -7.54
N LYS A 3 32.50 -14.42 -6.37
CA LYS A 3 31.80 -14.57 -5.08
C LYS A 3 31.29 -13.22 -4.58
N ILE A 4 30.08 -13.18 -4.02
CA ILE A 4 29.48 -12.01 -3.39
C ILE A 4 30.23 -11.79 -2.07
N PRO A 5 30.87 -10.63 -1.87
CA PRO A 5 31.60 -10.34 -0.64
C PRO A 5 30.63 -10.15 0.54
N LYS A 6 31.12 -10.32 1.77
CA LYS A 6 30.36 -9.98 2.97
C LYS A 6 30.43 -8.48 3.21
N PHE A 7 29.32 -7.78 2.99
CA PHE A 7 29.22 -6.35 3.24
C PHE A 7 29.12 -6.04 4.73
N LYS A 8 29.75 -4.96 5.18
CA LYS A 8 29.66 -4.48 6.56
C LYS A 8 28.52 -3.48 6.75
N SER A 9 28.02 -2.90 5.67
CA SER A 9 26.92 -1.92 5.69
C SER A 9 26.07 -1.96 4.42
N LEU A 10 24.82 -1.48 4.53
CA LEU A 10 23.91 -1.33 3.39
C LEU A 10 24.40 -0.33 2.33
N LYS A 11 25.26 0.62 2.72
CA LYS A 11 25.83 1.59 1.77
C LYS A 11 26.87 0.93 0.87
N GLU A 12 27.76 0.15 1.47
CA GLU A 12 28.79 -0.63 0.78
C GLU A 12 28.19 -1.63 -0.22
N GLU A 13 27.09 -2.28 0.16
CA GLU A 13 26.35 -3.19 -0.72
C GLU A 13 25.76 -2.45 -1.93
N ARG A 14 25.19 -1.26 -1.74
CA ARG A 14 24.66 -0.44 -2.82
C ARG A 14 25.74 -0.01 -3.80
N ASP A 15 26.83 0.55 -3.29
CA ASP A 15 27.96 1.02 -4.09
C ASP A 15 28.59 -0.14 -4.91
N PHE A 16 28.59 -1.35 -4.36
CA PHE A 16 29.03 -2.56 -5.05
C PHE A 16 28.11 -2.92 -6.23
N TRP A 17 26.80 -2.95 -6.02
CA TRP A 17 25.83 -3.30 -7.08
C TRP A 17 25.66 -2.20 -8.14
N ASP A 18 25.97 -0.95 -7.82
CA ASP A 18 26.01 0.14 -8.81
C ASP A 18 27.17 -0.02 -9.82
N THR A 19 28.23 -0.72 -9.42
CA THR A 19 29.46 -0.90 -10.22
C THR A 19 29.63 -2.30 -10.79
N HIS A 20 28.88 -3.29 -10.31
CA HIS A 20 29.02 -4.69 -10.70
C HIS A 20 27.71 -5.25 -11.26
N SER A 21 27.80 -5.97 -12.38
CA SER A 21 26.64 -6.65 -12.96
C SER A 21 26.21 -7.85 -12.12
N ALA A 22 24.93 -7.94 -11.78
CA ALA A 22 24.33 -9.09 -11.09
C ALA A 22 24.46 -10.41 -11.87
N ALA A 23 24.61 -10.34 -13.20
CA ALA A 23 24.80 -11.51 -14.05
C ALA A 23 26.09 -12.29 -13.71
N ASP A 24 27.12 -11.62 -13.21
CA ASP A 24 28.41 -12.23 -12.86
C ASP A 24 28.34 -13.13 -11.61
N TYR A 25 27.25 -13.03 -10.84
CA TYR A 25 27.05 -13.68 -9.54
C TYR A 25 25.86 -14.66 -9.54
N LEU A 26 25.28 -14.97 -10.70
CA LEU A 26 24.07 -15.82 -10.84
C LEU A 26 24.15 -17.20 -10.18
N LYS A 27 25.35 -17.80 -10.07
CA LYS A 27 25.51 -19.10 -9.40
C LYS A 27 25.45 -19.04 -7.88
N GLU A 28 25.64 -17.86 -7.29
CA GLU A 28 25.58 -17.66 -5.84
C GLU A 28 24.25 -17.07 -5.39
N LEU A 29 23.55 -16.37 -6.29
CA LEU A 29 22.18 -15.95 -6.06
C LEU A 29 21.28 -17.18 -5.91
N LYS A 30 20.60 -17.29 -4.77
CA LYS A 30 19.53 -18.26 -4.59
C LYS A 30 18.30 -17.75 -5.33
N GLY A 31 17.82 -18.53 -6.29
CA GLY A 31 16.51 -18.27 -6.90
C GLY A 31 15.45 -18.31 -5.82
N THR A 32 14.74 -17.19 -5.62
CA THR A 32 13.50 -17.21 -4.85
C THR A 32 12.39 -17.70 -5.75
N SER A 33 11.71 -18.78 -5.34
CA SER A 33 10.45 -19.22 -5.98
C SER A 33 9.27 -18.35 -5.55
N GLU A 34 9.43 -17.60 -4.46
CA GLU A 34 8.44 -16.65 -3.99
C GLU A 34 8.75 -15.28 -4.58
N ILE A 35 8.03 -14.94 -5.63
CA ILE A 35 7.89 -13.56 -6.05
C ILE A 35 7.01 -12.88 -5.00
N VAL A 36 7.62 -12.26 -3.99
CA VAL A 36 6.90 -11.43 -3.02
C VAL A 36 6.62 -10.06 -3.66
N PHE A 37 5.74 -10.03 -4.65
CA PHE A 37 4.96 -8.82 -4.86
C PHE A 37 3.87 -8.85 -3.79
N GLU A 38 4.07 -8.15 -2.68
CA GLU A 38 2.95 -7.71 -1.85
C GLU A 38 2.10 -6.76 -2.71
N ARG A 39 1.21 -7.33 -3.53
CA ARG A 39 0.09 -6.57 -4.05
C ARG A 39 -0.72 -6.20 -2.83
N HIS A 40 -0.57 -4.97 -2.36
CA HIS A 40 -1.51 -4.39 -1.42
C HIS A 40 -2.92 -4.81 -1.86
N PRO A 41 -3.75 -5.39 -0.98
CA PRO A 41 -5.06 -5.85 -1.38
C PRO A 41 -5.76 -4.68 -2.06
N LEU A 42 -6.06 -4.85 -3.35
CA LEU A 42 -6.68 -3.81 -4.16
C LEU A 42 -7.97 -3.42 -3.44
N LYS A 43 -8.01 -2.19 -2.91
CA LYS A 43 -9.23 -1.64 -2.31
C LYS A 43 -10.30 -1.72 -3.38
N ARG A 44 -11.40 -2.41 -3.08
CA ARG A 44 -12.52 -2.55 -4.02
C ARG A 44 -13.40 -1.32 -3.92
N ASN A 45 -13.82 -0.80 -5.07
CA ASN A 45 -14.76 0.32 -5.12
C ASN A 45 -16.17 -0.17 -4.79
N PHE A 46 -16.85 0.54 -3.90
CA PHE A 46 -18.27 0.34 -3.60
C PHE A 46 -19.07 1.48 -4.21
N GLN A 47 -20.03 1.15 -5.07
CA GLN A 47 -20.91 2.13 -5.71
C GLN A 47 -22.29 2.10 -5.04
N MET A 48 -22.77 3.24 -4.59
CA MET A 48 -24.08 3.40 -3.95
C MET A 48 -24.79 4.60 -4.56
N ARG A 49 -26.08 4.45 -4.85
CA ARG A 49 -26.92 5.56 -5.30
C ARG A 49 -27.40 6.35 -4.09
N LEU A 50 -27.23 7.65 -4.15
CA LEU A 50 -27.73 8.62 -3.18
C LEU A 50 -28.50 9.69 -3.94
N ASP A 51 -29.51 10.30 -3.30
CA ASP A 51 -30.19 11.46 -3.86
C ASP A 51 -29.25 12.68 -3.89
N GLU A 52 -29.58 13.64 -4.76
CA GLU A 52 -28.76 14.82 -4.98
C GLU A 52 -28.64 15.70 -3.72
N ALA A 53 -29.70 15.80 -2.91
CA ALA A 53 -29.67 16.60 -1.69
C ALA A 53 -28.70 16.00 -0.66
N THR A 54 -28.66 14.67 -0.53
CA THR A 54 -27.71 13.96 0.32
C THR A 54 -26.27 14.15 -0.17
N ILE A 55 -26.01 14.03 -1.48
CA ILE A 55 -24.67 14.28 -2.04
C ILE A 55 -24.22 15.71 -1.74
N ASN A 56 -25.11 16.69 -1.86
CA ASN A 56 -24.80 18.09 -1.58
C ASN A 56 -24.50 18.33 -0.09
N LYS A 57 -25.22 17.68 0.83
CA LYS A 57 -24.91 17.72 2.27
C LYS A 57 -23.54 17.13 2.57
N LEU A 58 -23.22 15.98 1.99
CA LEU A 58 -21.91 15.32 2.15
C LEU A 58 -20.77 16.22 1.67
N LYS A 59 -20.91 16.85 0.49
CA LYS A 59 -19.93 17.81 -0.03
C LYS A 59 -19.69 19.00 0.90
N LYS A 60 -20.76 19.59 1.46
CA LYS A 60 -20.64 20.70 2.41
C LYS A 60 -19.89 20.29 3.69
N LEU A 61 -20.23 19.13 4.24
CA LEU A 61 -19.58 18.61 5.45
C LEU A 61 -18.11 18.25 5.22
N ALA A 62 -17.80 17.61 4.09
CA ALA A 62 -16.44 17.26 3.71
C ALA A 62 -15.57 18.53 3.56
N LYS A 63 -16.10 19.55 2.87
CA LYS A 63 -15.43 20.85 2.72
C LYS A 63 -15.18 21.52 4.07
N ALA A 64 -16.18 21.55 4.97
CA ALA A 64 -16.02 22.14 6.30
C ALA A 64 -14.97 21.41 7.15
N LYS A 65 -14.79 20.10 6.94
CA LYS A 65 -13.79 19.27 7.61
C LYS A 65 -12.43 19.24 6.89
N GLY A 66 -12.29 19.88 5.72
CA GLY A 66 -11.05 19.88 4.94
C GLY A 66 -10.67 18.50 4.37
N VAL A 67 -11.64 17.61 4.15
CA VAL A 67 -11.41 16.25 3.64
C VAL A 67 -12.21 15.99 2.37
N ASP A 68 -11.81 14.99 1.60
CA ASP A 68 -12.58 14.53 0.45
C ASP A 68 -13.87 13.79 0.89
N VAL A 69 -14.92 13.87 0.06
CA VAL A 69 -16.22 13.22 0.31
C VAL A 69 -16.06 11.70 0.48
N SER A 70 -15.23 11.05 -0.35
CA SER A 70 -14.99 9.61 -0.26
C SER A 70 -14.30 9.22 1.05
N THR A 71 -13.40 10.08 1.56
CA THR A 71 -12.70 9.87 2.82
C THR A 71 -13.65 10.02 4.00
N LEU A 72 -14.50 11.05 3.98
CA LEU A 72 -15.54 11.26 5.00
C LEU A 72 -16.47 10.05 5.10
N ILE A 73 -17.01 9.61 3.97
CA ILE A 73 -17.94 8.47 3.92
C ILE A 73 -17.24 7.19 4.38
N ARG A 74 -16.02 6.93 3.91
CA ARG A 74 -15.25 5.76 4.31
C ARG A 74 -15.05 5.71 5.83
N ASN A 75 -14.67 6.82 6.44
CA ASN A 75 -14.45 6.87 7.89
C ASN A 75 -15.75 6.59 8.66
N TRP A 76 -16.88 7.18 8.25
CA TRP A 76 -18.18 6.90 8.88
C TRP A 76 -18.60 5.44 8.75
N ILE A 77 -18.40 4.81 7.58
CA ILE A 77 -18.69 3.39 7.39
C ILE A 77 -17.85 2.54 8.36
N MET A 78 -16.54 2.80 8.45
CA MET A 78 -15.66 2.06 9.35
C MET A 78 -16.05 2.26 10.82
N GLU A 79 -16.28 3.51 11.25
CA GLU A 79 -16.71 3.82 12.62
C GLU A 79 -18.02 3.13 13.00
N HIS A 80 -18.96 3.03 12.06
CA HIS A 80 -20.24 2.37 12.31
C HIS A 80 -20.08 0.85 12.36
N LEU A 81 -19.34 0.25 11.41
CA LEU A 81 -19.06 -1.18 11.41
C LEU A 81 -18.30 -1.62 12.67
N ASP A 82 -17.30 -0.86 13.11
CA ASP A 82 -16.55 -1.15 14.32
C ASP A 82 -17.43 -1.09 15.58
N LYS A 83 -18.49 -0.27 15.59
CA LYS A 83 -19.46 -0.24 16.68
C LYS A 83 -20.36 -1.47 16.67
N GLU A 84 -20.94 -1.81 15.52
CA GLU A 84 -21.84 -2.96 15.38
C GLU A 84 -21.10 -4.29 15.68
N LEU A 85 -19.87 -4.44 15.19
CA LEU A 85 -19.07 -5.65 15.39
C LEU A 85 -18.50 -5.80 16.81
N LYS A 86 -18.46 -4.73 17.61
CA LYS A 86 -18.08 -4.80 19.04
C LYS A 86 -19.27 -5.14 19.94
N ILE A 87 -20.49 -5.01 19.42
CA ILE A 87 -21.73 -5.30 20.15
C ILE A 87 -22.20 -6.75 19.88
N ALA A 88 -21.78 -7.34 18.75
CA ALA A 88 -21.97 -8.75 18.41
C ALA A 88 -20.90 -9.66 19.06
#